data_AF-A0A1Q9C9I2-F1
#
_entry.id   AF-A0A1Q9C9I2-F1
#
_cell.length_a   1.000
_cell.length_b   1.000
_cell.length_c   1.000
_cell.angle_alpha   90.00
_cell.angle_beta   90.00
_cell.angle_gamma   90.00
#
_symmetry.space_group_name_H-M   'P 1'
#
loop_
_entity.id
_entity.type
_entity.pdbx_description
1 polymer ?
#
loop_
_entity_poly.entity_id
_entity_poly.type
_entity_poly.pdbx_seq_one_letter_code
_entity_poly.pdbx_strand_id
1 'polypeptide(L)'
;MCRGRGKRDRSTWPAEVIAAASSDDKLEMCKKLGADYVVNYSKQKLKDAVGEITKGEFCDVIYDPVGGEIFDQCVRCVTPKGYARLLVVGFASGTIPKFGINMALIKGFDLVGVRSGAQLGLGPRGANLGESRSLQLGSSKQKRAIPPPWPRHILCH
;
A
#
# COMPACT_ATOMS: atom_id res chain seq x y z
N MET A 1 6.87 -7.24 -1.65
CA MET A 1 6.02 -8.18 -0.90
C MET A 1 6.40 -8.01 0.57
N CYS A 2 5.52 -7.45 1.40
CA CYS A 2 5.79 -7.19 2.81
C CYS A 2 6.08 -8.53 3.53
N ARG A 3 7.35 -8.94 3.54
CA ARG A 3 7.81 -10.12 4.26
C ARG A 3 7.83 -9.76 5.74
N GLY A 4 6.76 -10.08 6.44
CA GLY A 4 6.76 -10.13 7.90
C GLY A 4 7.75 -11.20 8.36
N ARG A 5 8.94 -10.80 8.81
CA ARG A 5 9.75 -11.68 9.65
C ARG A 5 9.01 -11.80 10.99
N GLY A 6 8.41 -12.95 11.27
CA GLY A 6 7.74 -13.24 12.53
C GLY A 6 6.29 -12.76 12.61
N LYS A 7 5.49 -13.43 13.46
CA LYS A 7 4.11 -13.02 13.79
C LYS A 7 4.14 -11.56 14.24
N ARG A 8 3.40 -10.68 13.55
CA ARG A 8 3.29 -9.26 13.92
C ARG A 8 2.80 -9.14 15.37
N ASP A 9 3.62 -8.53 16.21
CA ASP A 9 3.20 -8.13 17.55
C ASP A 9 2.34 -6.86 17.45
N ARG A 10 1.04 -6.99 17.78
CA ARG A 10 0.08 -5.89 17.67
C ARG A 10 0.31 -4.76 18.68
N SER A 11 1.11 -5.01 19.73
CA SER A 11 1.49 -3.96 20.69
C SER A 11 2.52 -2.98 20.11
N THR A 12 3.29 -3.42 19.10
CA THR A 12 4.32 -2.62 18.43
C THR A 12 3.94 -2.20 17.01
N TRP A 13 3.14 -3.01 16.29
CA TRP A 13 2.62 -2.68 14.96
C TRP A 13 1.11 -2.95 14.85
N PRO A 14 0.25 -1.97 15.18
CA PRO A 14 -1.19 -2.17 15.25
C PRO A 14 -1.92 -2.12 13.88
N ALA A 15 -1.19 -1.92 12.78
CA ALA A 15 -1.81 -1.77 11.46
C ALA A 15 -2.48 -3.07 10.98
N GLU A 16 -3.70 -2.96 10.49
CA GLU A 16 -4.42 -4.01 9.78
C GLU A 16 -4.00 -4.04 8.30
N VAL A 17 -3.68 -5.24 7.80
CA VAL A 17 -3.25 -5.47 6.42
C VAL A 17 -4.38 -6.13 5.64
N ILE A 18 -4.82 -5.45 4.58
CA ILE A 18 -5.81 -5.92 3.62
C ILE A 18 -5.06 -6.34 2.36
N ALA A 19 -5.13 -7.61 1.99
CA ALA A 19 -4.57 -8.10 0.73
C ALA A 19 -5.66 -8.18 -0.36
N ALA A 20 -5.39 -7.68 -1.55
CA ALA A 20 -6.32 -7.70 -2.67
C ALA A 20 -5.72 -8.48 -3.85
N ALA A 21 -6.49 -9.39 -4.45
CA ALA A 21 -6.05 -10.18 -5.61
C ALA A 21 -7.25 -10.58 -6.48
N SER A 22 -7.00 -10.99 -7.72
CA SER A 22 -8.04 -11.47 -8.64
C SER A 22 -8.41 -12.95 -8.49
N SER A 23 -7.67 -13.71 -7.67
CA SER A 23 -7.83 -15.16 -7.53
C SER A 23 -7.82 -15.55 -6.05
N ASP A 24 -8.72 -16.45 -5.68
CA ASP A 24 -8.84 -16.92 -4.30
C ASP A 24 -7.58 -17.67 -3.84
N ASP A 25 -6.91 -18.42 -4.73
CA ASP A 25 -5.66 -19.14 -4.43
C ASP A 25 -4.56 -18.17 -3.96
N LYS A 26 -4.45 -17.00 -4.61
CA LYS A 26 -3.50 -15.95 -4.20
C LYS A 26 -3.87 -15.38 -2.83
N LEU A 27 -5.17 -15.22 -2.57
CA LEU A 27 -5.65 -14.69 -1.28
C LEU A 27 -5.43 -15.68 -0.13
N GLU A 28 -5.58 -16.98 -0.37
CA GLU A 28 -5.22 -18.00 0.62
C GLU A 28 -3.74 -17.92 0.99
N MET A 29 -2.88 -17.72 -0.01
CA MET A 29 -1.45 -17.50 0.23
C MET A 29 -1.22 -16.23 1.04
N CYS A 30 -1.89 -15.12 0.71
CA CYS A 30 -1.81 -13.87 1.47
C CYS A 30 -2.25 -14.03 2.93
N LYS A 31 -3.33 -14.78 3.20
CA LYS A 31 -3.75 -15.14 4.57
C LYS A 31 -2.67 -15.91 5.31
N LYS A 32 -2.07 -16.94 4.68
CA LYS A 32 -0.98 -17.73 5.27
C LYS A 32 0.27 -16.88 5.57
N LEU A 33 0.53 -15.87 4.75
CA LEU A 33 1.60 -14.89 4.97
C LEU A 33 1.26 -13.83 6.03
N GLY A 34 0.04 -13.87 6.57
CA GLY A 34 -0.39 -13.06 7.69
C GLY A 34 -1.16 -11.80 7.30
N ALA A 35 -1.84 -11.73 6.16
CA ALA A 35 -2.85 -10.69 5.91
C ALA A 35 -4.03 -10.83 6.90
N ASP A 36 -4.52 -9.71 7.44
CA ASP A 36 -5.65 -9.70 8.38
C ASP A 36 -6.97 -9.89 7.62
N TYR A 37 -7.09 -9.24 6.46
CA TYR A 37 -8.25 -9.34 5.59
C TYR A 37 -7.81 -9.62 4.14
N VAL A 38 -8.72 -10.21 3.37
CA VAL A 38 -8.51 -10.50 1.95
C VAL A 38 -9.71 -10.05 1.13
N VAL A 39 -9.46 -9.49 -0.05
CA VAL A 39 -10.50 -9.01 -0.96
C VAL A 39 -10.23 -9.55 -2.36
N ASN A 40 -11.22 -10.27 -2.91
CA ASN A 40 -11.19 -10.64 -4.32
C ASN A 40 -11.84 -9.55 -5.17
N TYR A 41 -11.04 -8.70 -5.80
CA TYR A 41 -11.56 -7.58 -6.61
C TYR A 41 -12.16 -8.01 -7.95
N SER A 42 -12.03 -9.29 -8.34
CA SER A 42 -12.73 -9.84 -9.51
C SER A 42 -14.17 -10.23 -9.20
N LYS A 43 -14.55 -10.36 -7.92
CA LYS A 43 -15.89 -10.73 -7.48
C LYS A 43 -16.70 -9.55 -6.95
N GLN A 44 -16.02 -8.54 -6.42
CA GLN A 44 -16.67 -7.36 -5.83
C GLN A 44 -15.81 -6.11 -6.03
N LYS A 45 -16.43 -4.94 -5.90
CA LYS A 45 -15.73 -3.66 -6.00
C LYS A 45 -14.78 -3.50 -4.82
N LEU A 46 -13.50 -3.26 -5.11
CA LEU A 46 -12.46 -3.13 -4.08
C LEU A 46 -12.78 -2.03 -3.05
N LYS A 47 -13.30 -0.89 -3.52
CA LYS A 47 -13.68 0.24 -2.66
C LYS A 47 -14.73 -0.14 -1.61
N ASP A 48 -15.74 -0.90 -2.01
CA ASP A 48 -16.88 -1.21 -1.15
C ASP A 48 -16.43 -2.19 -0.05
N ALA A 49 -15.71 -3.25 -0.44
CA ALA A 49 -15.12 -4.21 0.50
C ALA A 49 -14.13 -3.55 1.48
N VAL A 50 -13.23 -2.69 0.99
CA VAL A 50 -12.31 -1.95 1.86
C VAL A 50 -13.07 -1.00 2.78
N GLY A 51 -14.11 -0.34 2.27
CA GLY A 51 -14.98 0.52 3.06
C GLY A 51 -15.66 -0.23 4.21
N GLU A 52 -16.15 -1.44 3.97
CA GLU A 52 -16.74 -2.28 5.02
C GLU A 52 -15.71 -2.71 6.06
N ILE A 53 -14.55 -3.22 5.64
CA ILE A 53 -13.47 -3.67 6.53
C ILE A 53 -12.98 -2.51 7.41
N THR A 54 -12.76 -1.35 6.80
CA THR A 54 -12.20 -0.15 7.48
C THR A 54 -13.27 0.74 8.10
N LYS A 55 -14.55 0.34 8.06
CA LYS A 55 -15.68 1.15 8.56
C LYS A 55 -15.71 2.58 7.97
N GLY A 56 -15.38 2.69 6.69
CA GLY A 56 -15.33 3.94 5.94
C GLY A 56 -14.06 4.78 6.16
N GLU A 57 -13.09 4.31 6.96
CA GLU A 57 -11.84 5.05 7.19
C GLU A 57 -10.88 4.97 6.00
N PHE A 58 -10.98 3.93 5.18
CA PHE A 58 -10.09 3.64 4.03
C PHE A 58 -8.61 3.50 4.44
N CYS A 59 -7.71 3.36 3.46
CA CYS A 59 -6.32 2.99 3.70
C CYS A 59 -5.39 4.20 3.81
N ASP A 60 -4.52 4.17 4.82
CA ASP A 60 -3.47 5.19 5.03
C ASP A 60 -2.27 4.93 4.12
N VAL A 61 -1.97 3.66 3.83
CA VAL A 61 -0.88 3.24 2.94
C VAL A 61 -1.39 2.21 1.95
N ILE A 62 -1.01 2.37 0.68
CA ILE A 62 -1.32 1.41 -0.38
C ILE A 62 -0.04 1.03 -1.10
N TYR A 63 0.19 -0.26 -1.31
CA TYR A 63 1.24 -0.79 -2.16
C TYR A 63 0.63 -1.32 -3.46
N ASP A 64 1.04 -0.76 -4.60
CA ASP A 64 0.65 -1.26 -5.91
C ASP A 64 1.87 -1.65 -6.77
N PRO A 65 2.11 -2.96 -6.98
CA PRO A 65 3.11 -3.46 -7.90
C PRO A 65 2.56 -3.71 -9.31
N VAL A 66 1.26 -3.52 -9.56
CA VAL A 66 0.59 -3.99 -10.79
C VAL A 66 0.31 -2.85 -11.78
N GLY A 67 -0.12 -1.68 -11.31
CA GLY A 67 -0.52 -0.58 -12.19
C GLY A 67 -1.81 -0.88 -12.97
N GLY A 68 -1.92 -0.35 -14.19
CA GLY A 68 -3.08 -0.60 -15.06
C GLY A 68 -4.42 -0.11 -14.47
N GLU A 69 -5.53 -0.77 -14.82
CA GLU A 69 -6.88 -0.36 -14.41
C GLU A 69 -7.14 -0.54 -12.92
N ILE A 70 -6.48 -1.51 -12.29
CA ILE A 70 -6.65 -1.79 -10.86
C ILE A 70 -6.03 -0.70 -9.98
N PHE A 71 -5.05 0.04 -10.50
CA PHE A 71 -4.52 1.25 -9.85
C PHE A 71 -5.63 2.27 -9.53
N ASP A 72 -6.61 2.46 -10.42
CA ASP A 72 -7.71 3.39 -10.18
C ASP A 72 -8.63 2.92 -9.03
N GLN A 73 -8.78 1.61 -8.86
CA GLN A 73 -9.50 1.06 -7.70
C GLN A 73 -8.70 1.26 -6.41
N CYS A 74 -7.38 1.06 -6.46
CA CYS A 74 -6.48 1.35 -5.34
C CYS A 74 -6.56 2.83 -4.93
N VAL A 75 -6.51 3.77 -5.87
CA VAL A 75 -6.68 5.22 -5.61
C VAL A 75 -8.01 5.51 -4.89
N ARG A 76 -9.09 4.80 -5.26
CA ARG A 76 -10.40 4.96 -4.59
C ARG A 76 -10.39 4.48 -3.15
N CYS A 77 -9.49 3.57 -2.78
CA CYS A 77 -9.31 3.04 -1.43
C CYS A 77 -8.38 3.89 -0.55
N VAL A 78 -7.83 4.99 -1.06
CA VAL A 78 -7.03 5.94 -0.26
C VAL A 78 -7.94 6.74 0.69
N THR A 79 -7.52 6.89 1.95
CA THR A 79 -8.24 7.72 2.92
C THR A 79 -8.23 9.21 2.52
N PRO A 80 -9.35 9.95 2.68
CA PRO A 80 -9.42 11.39 2.38
C PRO A 80 -8.83 12.27 3.49
N LYS A 81 -8.13 11.70 4.48
CA LYS A 81 -7.64 12.41 5.67
C LYS A 81 -6.38 13.28 5.44
N GLY A 82 -5.87 13.39 4.21
CA GLY A 82 -4.81 14.34 3.88
C GLY A 82 -3.36 13.91 4.19
N TYR A 83 -3.14 12.67 4.66
CA TYR A 83 -1.80 12.18 5.01
C TYR A 83 -1.45 10.80 4.42
N ALA A 84 -2.30 10.28 3.53
CA ALA A 84 -2.14 8.94 2.99
C ALA A 84 -0.98 8.84 1.99
N ARG A 85 -0.51 7.62 1.73
CA ARG A 85 0.56 7.35 0.75
C ARG A 85 0.19 6.19 -0.17
N LEU A 86 0.30 6.42 -1.47
CA LEU A 86 0.17 5.37 -2.49
C LEU A 86 1.56 5.10 -3.07
N LEU A 87 2.08 3.91 -2.81
CA LEU A 87 3.41 3.46 -3.18
C LEU A 87 3.34 2.65 -4.48
N VAL A 88 3.87 3.22 -5.55
CA VAL A 88 3.96 2.57 -6.86
C VAL A 88 5.28 1.80 -6.93
N VAL A 89 5.21 0.48 -6.94
CA VAL A 89 6.37 -0.40 -6.93
C VAL A 89 6.72 -0.88 -8.33
N GLY A 90 5.71 -1.06 -9.19
CA GLY A 90 5.90 -1.59 -10.54
C GLY A 90 4.61 -1.59 -11.37
N PHE A 91 4.72 -2.15 -12.57
CA PHE A 91 3.64 -2.24 -13.55
C PHE A 91 3.48 -3.69 -14.03
N ALA A 92 3.23 -4.63 -13.13
CA ALA A 92 3.13 -6.05 -13.47
C ALA A 92 2.02 -6.36 -14.50
N SER A 93 1.03 -5.47 -14.65
CA SER A 93 0.02 -5.56 -15.72
C SER A 93 0.58 -5.28 -17.13
N GLY A 94 1.78 -4.70 -17.24
CA GLY A 94 2.34 -4.21 -18.49
C GLY A 94 1.81 -2.83 -18.92
N THR A 95 0.84 -2.28 -18.19
CA THR A 95 0.17 -1.02 -18.55
C THR A 95 0.49 0.07 -17.52
N ILE A 96 0.97 1.22 -18.01
CA ILE A 96 1.19 2.40 -17.19
C ILE A 96 -0.18 3.05 -16.89
N PRO A 97 -0.58 3.22 -15.62
CA PRO A 97 -1.86 3.81 -15.27
C PRO A 97 -1.89 5.30 -15.63
N LYS A 98 -3.05 5.77 -16.12
CA LYS A 98 -3.31 7.21 -16.32
C LYS A 98 -3.93 7.76 -15.05
N PHE A 99 -3.17 8.53 -14.28
CA PHE A 99 -3.63 9.08 -13.02
C PHE A 99 -4.22 10.50 -13.16
N GLY A 100 -5.48 10.66 -12.77
CA GLY A 100 -6.11 11.97 -12.62
C GLY A 100 -5.59 12.70 -11.39
N ILE A 101 -4.84 13.79 -11.58
CA ILE A 101 -4.23 14.56 -10.48
C ILE A 101 -5.26 15.19 -9.53
N ASN A 102 -6.51 15.35 -9.98
CA ASN A 102 -7.63 15.78 -9.16
C ASN A 102 -7.84 14.87 -7.94
N MET A 103 -7.54 13.57 -8.05
CA MET A 103 -7.68 12.65 -6.92
C MET A 103 -6.65 12.93 -5.82
N ALA A 104 -5.42 13.29 -6.18
CA ALA A 104 -4.39 13.69 -5.22
C ALA A 104 -4.80 14.98 -4.50
N LEU A 105 -5.39 15.94 -5.22
CA LEU A 105 -5.90 17.18 -4.65
C LEU A 105 -7.06 16.93 -3.67
N ILE A 106 -8.08 16.18 -4.09
CA ILE A 106 -9.32 15.99 -3.30
C ILE A 106 -9.05 15.18 -2.03
N LYS A 107 -8.16 14.19 -2.08
CA LYS A 107 -7.87 13.30 -0.94
C LYS A 107 -6.64 13.72 -0.13
N GLY A 108 -5.78 14.56 -0.69
CA GLY A 108 -4.53 15.01 -0.08
C GLY A 108 -3.56 13.86 0.22
N PHE A 109 -3.12 13.10 -0.78
CA PHE A 109 -2.18 11.99 -0.56
C PHE A 109 -0.90 12.12 -1.38
N ASP A 110 0.16 11.50 -0.88
CA ASP A 110 1.45 11.43 -1.57
C ASP A 110 1.47 10.21 -2.52
N LEU A 111 1.79 10.43 -3.79
CA LEU A 111 2.11 9.34 -4.75
C LEU A 111 3.62 9.15 -4.79
N VAL A 112 4.10 8.00 -4.35
CA VAL A 112 5.54 7.75 -4.17
C VAL A 112 5.99 6.58 -5.03
N GLY A 113 6.94 6.84 -5.93
CA GLY A 113 7.64 5.78 -6.65
C GLY A 113 8.62 5.04 -5.73
N VAL A 114 8.50 3.72 -5.66
CA VAL A 114 9.39 2.85 -4.89
C VAL A 114 10.20 2.00 -5.85
N ARG A 115 11.51 2.23 -5.87
CA ARG A 115 12.46 1.43 -6.66
C ARG A 115 13.22 0.48 -5.76
N SER A 116 13.22 -0.81 -6.09
CA SER A 116 14.13 -1.76 -5.44
C SER A 116 15.58 -1.38 -5.77
N GLY A 117 16.46 -1.40 -4.78
CA GLY A 117 17.87 -1.12 -5.04
C GLY A 117 18.56 -2.18 -5.91
N ALA A 118 17.97 -3.37 -6.02
CA ALA A 118 18.40 -4.39 -6.99
C ALA A 118 18.28 -3.90 -8.45
N GLN A 119 17.25 -3.10 -8.76
CA GLN A 119 17.12 -2.47 -10.08
C GLN A 119 18.13 -1.33 -10.30
N LEU A 120 18.71 -0.76 -9.23
CA LEU A 120 19.70 0.34 -9.32
C LEU A 120 21.11 -0.17 -9.60
N GLY A 121 21.31 -1.50 -9.72
CA GLY A 121 22.66 -2.08 -9.77
C GLY A 121 23.44 -1.87 -8.47
N LEU A 122 22.80 -1.34 -7.43
CA LEU A 122 23.37 -1.24 -6.11
C LEU A 122 23.29 -2.64 -5.51
N GLY A 123 24.43 -3.26 -5.18
CA GLY A 123 24.50 -4.62 -4.65
C GLY A 123 23.63 -4.86 -3.39
N PRO A 124 23.79 -5.97 -2.65
CA PRO A 124 22.87 -6.34 -1.55
C PRO A 124 22.60 -5.25 -0.48
N ARG A 125 23.52 -4.29 -0.29
CA ARG A 125 23.32 -3.09 0.56
C ARG A 125 22.34 -2.06 -0.03
N GLY A 126 22.33 -1.94 -1.36
CA GLY A 126 21.45 -1.12 -2.18
C GLY A 126 20.00 -1.56 -2.17
N ALA A 127 19.76 -2.87 -2.31
CA ALA A 127 18.42 -3.47 -2.42
C ALA A 127 17.44 -2.98 -1.33
N ASN A 128 17.95 -2.80 -0.10
CA ASN A 128 17.16 -2.37 1.05
C ASN A 128 16.92 -0.85 1.11
N LEU A 129 17.62 -0.01 0.31
CA LEU A 129 17.48 1.46 0.33
C LEU A 129 16.10 1.93 -0.16
N GLY A 130 15.47 1.21 -1.09
CA GLY A 130 14.13 1.54 -1.60
C GLY A 130 13.04 1.31 -0.56
N GLU A 131 13.07 0.14 0.09
CA GLU A 131 12.17 -0.19 1.22
C GLU A 131 12.47 0.69 2.44
N SER A 132 13.74 0.93 2.74
CA SER A 132 14.14 1.74 3.88
C SER A 132 13.82 3.22 3.67
N ARG A 133 13.86 3.80 2.45
CA ARG A 133 13.35 5.17 2.22
C ARG A 133 11.84 5.25 2.32
N SER A 134 11.11 4.23 1.91
CA SER A 134 9.65 4.18 2.02
C SER A 134 9.22 4.20 3.49
N LEU A 135 9.96 3.47 4.35
CA LEU A 135 9.80 3.43 5.79
C LEU A 135 10.43 4.65 6.50
N GLN A 136 11.60 5.13 6.06
CA GLN A 136 12.31 6.31 6.60
C GLN A 136 11.74 7.64 6.11
N LEU A 137 10.86 7.69 5.11
CA LEU A 137 9.99 8.86 4.88
C LEU A 137 8.97 9.05 6.02
N GLY A 138 8.88 8.10 6.96
CA GLY A 138 8.29 8.29 8.29
C GLY A 138 9.29 8.74 9.38
N SER A 139 10.61 8.75 9.10
CA SER A 139 11.67 9.05 10.08
C SER A 139 12.61 10.19 9.67
N SER A 140 12.49 10.73 8.45
CA SER A 140 13.30 11.86 8.02
C SER A 140 12.86 13.10 8.78
N LYS A 141 13.85 13.85 9.25
CA LYS A 141 13.77 15.17 9.90
C LYS A 141 13.14 16.27 9.01
N GLN A 142 12.11 15.95 8.23
CA GLN A 142 11.23 16.94 7.65
C GLN A 142 10.23 17.30 8.74
N LYS A 143 10.34 18.51 9.30
CA LYS A 143 9.40 19.06 10.27
C LYS A 143 8.01 19.23 9.63
N ARG A 144 7.28 18.14 9.36
CA ARG A 144 5.81 18.19 9.38
C ARG A 144 5.44 18.18 10.86
N ALA A 145 4.71 19.20 11.31
CA ALA A 145 4.45 19.50 12.72
C ALA A 145 3.64 18.44 13.49
N ILE A 146 3.32 17.30 12.86
CA ILE A 146 2.56 16.20 13.45
C ILE A 146 3.18 14.91 12.88
N PRO A 147 3.84 14.05 13.68
CA PRO A 147 4.17 12.71 13.21
C PRO A 147 2.85 12.03 12.84
N PRO A 148 2.69 11.44 11.64
CA PRO A 148 1.45 10.75 11.33
C PRO A 148 1.26 9.64 12.37
N PRO A 149 0.05 9.44 12.91
CA PRO A 149 -0.23 8.25 13.69
C PRO A 149 0.17 7.04 12.84
N TRP A 150 0.68 5.98 13.48
CA TRP A 150 0.97 4.72 12.81
C TRP A 150 -0.17 4.35 11.86
N PRO A 151 0.13 3.88 10.63
CA PRO A 151 -0.92 3.54 9.68
C PRO A 151 -1.85 2.52 10.31
N ARG A 152 -3.16 2.76 10.22
CA ARG A 152 -4.20 1.88 10.75
C ARG A 152 -4.53 0.80 9.74
N HIS A 153 -4.63 1.17 8.47
CA HIS A 153 -4.98 0.25 7.40
C HIS A 153 -3.99 0.35 6.23
N ILE A 154 -3.47 -0.81 5.84
CA ILE A 154 -2.55 -0.99 4.72
C ILE A 154 -3.22 -1.87 3.67
N LEU A 155 -3.34 -1.38 2.44
CA LEU A 155 -3.77 -2.18 1.30
C LEU A 155 -2.54 -2.67 0.51
N CYS A 156 -2.42 -3.99 0.38
CA CYS A 156 -1.44 -4.63 -0.47
C CYS A 156 -2.16 -5.28 -1.66
N HIS A 157 -1.89 -4.76 -2.85
CA HIS A 157 -2.32 -5.35 -4.11
C HIS A 157 -1.21 -6.23 -4.72
#